data_AF-A0A3M2L3P1-F1
#
_entry.id   AF-A0A3M2L3P1-F1
#
_cell.length_a   1.000
_cell.length_b   1.000
_cell.length_c   1.000
_cell.angle_alpha   90.00
_cell.angle_beta   90.00
_cell.angle_gamma   90.00
#
_symmetry.space_group_name_H-M   'P 1'
#
loop_
_entity.id
_entity.type
_entity.pdbx_description
1 polymer ?
#
loop_
_entity_poly.entity_id
_entity_poly.type
_entity_poly.pdbx_seq_one_letter_code
_entity_poly.pdbx_strand_id
1 'polypeptide(L)'
;MVNLPARIATLTESGAPAAQRIFAAAGVERAAACALWALSTQEERSADADFYIAALEQLWSSETPPRSFVTRLSAWTDGLPEFAEEDPPGGVPGYVFEGVLLLELAAKATLAPDEPETLGQVSDALLDFANTLDQEESTDDPLTPGSFDFAQVFSGPREPQGRHCVGEKEEQLHTLSALVGAEVGAVPAEDTVLELRARARAVGRQRLEALKAAQSLRKPWEPR
;
A
#
# COMPACT_ATOMS: atom_id res chain seq x y z
N MET A 1 -19.59 -2.57 15.62
CA MET A 1 -18.55 -2.86 14.61
C MET A 1 -18.37 -1.60 13.76
N VAL A 2 -17.17 -1.02 13.71
CA VAL A 2 -16.92 0.23 12.96
C VAL A 2 -16.87 -0.08 11.46
N ASN A 3 -17.61 0.67 10.65
CA ASN A 3 -17.71 0.48 9.20
C ASN A 3 -16.57 1.27 8.50
N LEU A 4 -15.54 0.56 8.04
CA LEU A 4 -14.38 1.15 7.36
C LEU A 4 -14.80 1.93 6.08
N PRO A 5 -15.56 1.35 5.13
CA PRO A 5 -16.08 2.07 3.97
C PRO A 5 -16.77 3.41 4.31
N ALA A 6 -17.62 3.42 5.35
CA ALA A 6 -18.32 4.65 5.75
C ALA A 6 -17.36 5.74 6.27
N ARG A 7 -16.28 5.35 6.97
CA ARG A 7 -15.28 6.30 7.46
C ARG A 7 -14.39 6.84 6.35
N ILE A 8 -14.06 6.00 5.37
CA ILE A 8 -13.34 6.45 4.17
C ILE A 8 -14.20 7.43 3.39
N ALA A 9 -15.48 7.11 3.15
CA ALA A 9 -16.41 8.04 2.50
C ALA A 9 -16.48 9.39 3.24
N THR A 10 -16.56 9.36 4.57
CA THR A 10 -16.53 10.58 5.39
C THR A 10 -15.25 11.40 5.17
N LEU A 11 -14.07 10.75 5.17
CA LEU A 11 -12.79 11.41 4.92
C LEU A 11 -12.71 11.99 3.49
N THR A 12 -13.22 11.26 2.49
CA THR A 12 -13.26 11.71 1.09
C THR A 12 -14.16 12.93 0.92
N GLU A 13 -15.36 12.91 1.52
CA GLU A 13 -16.36 13.97 1.36
C GLU A 13 -16.05 15.23 2.16
N SER A 14 -15.47 15.09 3.36
CA SER A 14 -15.36 16.18 4.34
C SER A 14 -13.96 16.40 4.92
N GLY A 15 -13.01 15.50 4.65
CA GLY A 15 -11.63 15.63 5.13
C GLY A 15 -10.83 16.66 4.33
N ALA A 16 -9.90 17.34 5.00
CA ALA A 16 -8.93 18.19 4.32
C ALA A 16 -8.07 17.37 3.33
N PRO A 17 -7.69 17.90 2.15
CA PRO A 17 -6.86 17.18 1.17
C PRO A 17 -5.54 16.65 1.76
N ALA A 18 -4.94 17.38 2.72
CA ALA A 18 -3.76 16.90 3.45
C ALA A 18 -4.06 15.64 4.26
N ALA A 19 -5.19 15.55 4.95
CA ALA A 19 -5.57 14.35 5.70
C ALA A 19 -5.82 13.15 4.78
N GLN A 20 -6.44 13.36 3.62
CA GLN A 20 -6.63 12.33 2.59
C GLN A 20 -5.28 11.79 2.10
N ARG A 21 -4.33 12.69 1.81
CA ARG A 21 -2.96 12.33 1.43
C ARG A 21 -2.22 11.57 2.53
N ILE A 22 -2.29 12.01 3.78
CA ILE A 22 -1.66 11.32 4.92
C ILE A 22 -2.27 9.93 5.16
N PHE A 23 -3.58 9.77 4.98
CA PHE A 23 -4.21 8.44 5.03
C PHE A 23 -3.63 7.50 3.98
N ALA A 24 -3.53 7.96 2.73
CA ALA A 24 -2.96 7.17 1.64
C ALA A 24 -1.47 6.88 1.87
N ALA A 25 -0.68 7.89 2.28
CA ALA A 25 0.75 7.76 2.60
C ALA A 25 1.00 6.71 3.70
N ALA A 26 0.18 6.70 4.76
CA ALA A 26 0.27 5.71 5.83
C ALA A 26 0.03 4.29 5.33
N GLY A 27 -0.90 4.10 4.39
CA GLY A 27 -1.11 2.83 3.70
C GLY A 27 0.10 2.38 2.91
N VAL A 28 0.61 3.23 2.01
CA VAL A 28 1.78 2.92 1.18
C VAL A 28 3.01 2.61 2.04
N GLU A 29 3.25 3.38 3.11
CA GLU A 29 4.36 3.15 4.04
C GLU A 29 4.28 1.78 4.75
N ARG A 30 3.06 1.24 4.99
CA ARG A 30 2.91 -0.13 5.53
C ARG A 30 3.27 -1.22 4.51
N ALA A 31 3.09 -0.97 3.22
CA ALA A 31 3.48 -1.89 2.14
C ALA A 31 4.96 -1.73 1.73
N ALA A 32 5.52 -0.53 1.92
CA ALA A 32 6.86 -0.14 1.46
C ALA A 32 7.97 -1.09 1.91
N ALA A 33 7.89 -1.65 3.12
CA ALA A 33 8.92 -2.56 3.62
C ALA A 33 9.08 -3.81 2.73
N CYS A 34 7.97 -4.39 2.27
CA CYS A 34 8.00 -5.57 1.39
C CYS A 34 8.50 -5.21 -0.02
N ALA A 35 8.00 -4.10 -0.58
CA ALA A 35 8.43 -3.63 -1.90
C ALA A 35 9.93 -3.29 -1.94
N LEU A 36 10.43 -2.55 -0.94
CA LEU A 36 11.85 -2.20 -0.84
C LEU A 36 12.74 -3.41 -0.59
N TRP A 37 12.26 -4.38 0.19
CA TRP A 37 12.98 -5.65 0.32
C TRP A 37 13.07 -6.39 -1.01
N ALA A 38 11.97 -6.49 -1.75
CA ALA A 38 11.96 -7.15 -3.06
C ALA A 38 12.87 -6.44 -4.08
N LEU A 39 12.85 -5.11 -4.14
CA LEU A 39 13.79 -4.31 -4.94
C LEU A 39 15.25 -4.56 -4.51
N SER A 40 15.52 -4.66 -3.20
CA SER A 40 16.89 -4.89 -2.69
C SER A 40 17.48 -6.26 -3.04
N THR A 41 16.67 -7.21 -3.51
CA THR A 41 17.16 -8.51 -4.00
C THR A 41 17.80 -8.43 -5.39
N GLN A 42 17.69 -7.28 -6.07
CA GLN A 42 18.20 -7.02 -7.42
C GLN A 42 19.09 -5.76 -7.39
N GLU A 43 20.41 -5.90 -7.48
CA GLU A 43 21.36 -4.80 -7.31
C GLU A 43 21.14 -3.66 -8.34
N GLU A 44 20.74 -4.02 -9.55
CA GLU A 44 20.42 -3.11 -10.65
C GLU A 44 19.18 -2.25 -10.41
N ARG A 45 18.33 -2.60 -9.43
CA ARG A 45 17.09 -1.88 -9.08
C ARG A 45 17.25 -0.81 -8.01
N SER A 46 18.49 -0.46 -7.64
CA SER A 46 18.77 0.57 -6.62
C SER A 46 18.15 1.94 -6.95
N ALA A 47 18.17 2.36 -8.22
CA ALA A 47 17.55 3.61 -8.65
C ALA A 47 16.01 3.61 -8.49
N ASP A 48 15.37 2.44 -8.68
CA ASP A 48 13.92 2.30 -8.48
C ASP A 48 13.54 2.36 -7.00
N ALA A 49 14.38 1.77 -6.12
CA ALA A 49 14.20 1.89 -4.68
C ALA A 49 14.31 3.35 -4.21
N ASP A 50 15.31 4.08 -4.72
CA ASP A 50 15.48 5.51 -4.41
C ASP A 50 14.30 6.34 -4.92
N PHE A 51 13.80 6.07 -6.13
CA PHE A 51 12.63 6.75 -6.66
C PHE A 51 11.37 6.45 -5.84
N TYR A 52 11.14 5.18 -5.49
CA TYR A 52 10.01 4.77 -4.65
C TYR A 52 10.01 5.49 -3.30
N ILE A 53 11.17 5.54 -2.63
CA ILE A 53 11.33 6.26 -1.36
C ILE A 53 11.04 7.74 -1.56
N ALA A 54 11.64 8.37 -2.56
CA ALA A 54 11.43 9.80 -2.82
C ALA A 54 9.96 10.13 -3.12
N ALA A 55 9.26 9.27 -3.87
CA ALA A 55 7.84 9.43 -4.16
C ALA A 55 6.96 9.25 -2.91
N LEU A 56 7.28 8.28 -2.04
CA LEU A 56 6.61 8.12 -0.75
C LEU A 56 6.83 9.34 0.17
N GLU A 57 8.04 9.91 0.19
CA GLU A 57 8.33 11.15 0.93
C GLU A 57 7.46 12.33 0.42
N GLN A 58 7.17 12.40 -0.88
CA GLN A 58 6.27 13.43 -1.42
C GLN A 58 4.84 13.30 -0.88
N LEU A 59 4.34 12.08 -0.65
CA LEU A 59 3.03 11.88 -0.04
C LEU A 59 3.00 12.34 1.43
N TRP A 60 4.09 12.14 2.17
CA TRP A 60 4.22 12.60 3.56
C TRP A 60 4.48 14.09 3.71
N SER A 61 4.91 14.78 2.64
CA SER A 61 5.22 16.20 2.67
C SER A 61 4.01 17.04 3.13
N SER A 62 4.29 18.08 3.93
CA SER A 62 3.30 19.11 4.27
C SER A 62 2.95 19.96 3.04
N GLU A 63 3.90 20.13 2.14
CA GLU A 63 3.70 20.82 0.86
C GLU A 63 2.99 19.92 -0.14
N THR A 64 2.04 20.48 -0.88
CA THR A 64 1.41 19.75 -1.98
C THR A 64 2.43 19.51 -3.09
N PRO A 65 2.65 18.26 -3.52
CA PRO A 65 3.57 17.95 -4.62
C PRO A 65 3.21 18.71 -5.91
N PRO A 66 4.20 18.98 -6.78
CA PRO A 66 3.92 19.64 -8.06
C PRO A 66 2.96 18.79 -8.90
N ARG A 67 2.13 19.44 -9.73
CA ARG A 67 1.17 18.74 -10.62
C ARG A 67 1.81 17.68 -11.52
N SER A 68 3.08 17.86 -11.88
CA SER A 68 3.83 16.90 -12.69
C SER A 68 4.25 15.63 -11.94
N PHE A 69 4.03 15.56 -10.63
CA PHE A 69 4.39 14.41 -9.80
C PHE A 69 3.66 13.14 -10.26
N VAL A 70 2.34 13.19 -10.42
CA VAL A 70 1.53 12.03 -10.83
C VAL A 70 1.94 11.54 -12.21
N THR A 71 2.10 12.44 -13.19
CA THR A 71 2.56 12.08 -14.53
C THR A 71 3.95 11.43 -14.52
N ARG A 72 4.87 11.92 -13.68
CA ARG A 72 6.21 11.34 -13.57
C ARG A 72 6.20 9.98 -12.88
N LEU A 73 5.34 9.81 -11.88
CA LEU A 73 5.14 8.55 -11.18
C LEU A 73 4.57 7.50 -12.14
N SER A 74 3.51 7.81 -12.88
CA SER A 74 2.95 6.90 -13.88
C SER A 74 3.96 6.54 -14.97
N ALA A 75 4.70 7.52 -15.51
CA ALA A 75 5.74 7.23 -16.51
C ALA A 75 6.87 6.35 -15.97
N TRP A 76 7.17 6.41 -14.66
CA TRP A 76 8.10 5.49 -14.02
C TRP A 76 7.47 4.10 -13.85
N THR A 77 6.24 4.01 -13.35
CA THR A 77 5.50 2.76 -13.21
C THR A 77 5.41 2.00 -14.53
N ASP A 78 5.05 2.68 -15.62
CA ASP A 78 4.95 2.13 -16.98
C ASP A 78 6.29 1.56 -17.49
N GLY A 79 7.41 2.02 -16.94
CA GLY A 79 8.75 1.57 -17.29
C GLY A 79 9.24 0.34 -16.50
N LEU A 80 8.50 -0.09 -15.48
CA LEU A 80 8.91 -1.20 -14.63
C LEU A 80 8.56 -2.56 -15.25
N PRO A 81 9.43 -3.58 -15.11
CA PRO A 81 9.19 -4.90 -15.67
C PRO A 81 7.94 -5.57 -15.07
N GLU A 82 7.59 -5.26 -13.82
CA GLU A 82 6.40 -5.79 -13.15
C GLU A 82 5.07 -5.36 -13.80
N PHE A 83 5.09 -4.32 -14.64
CA PHE A 83 3.91 -3.75 -15.31
C PHE A 83 3.94 -3.98 -16.83
N ALA A 84 4.93 -4.75 -17.33
CA ALA A 84 5.09 -5.00 -18.76
C ALA A 84 4.16 -6.10 -19.30
N GLU A 85 3.64 -6.96 -18.43
CA GLU A 85 2.75 -8.08 -18.77
C GLU A 85 1.31 -7.80 -18.35
N GLU A 86 0.33 -8.50 -18.96
CA GLU A 86 -1.09 -8.37 -18.61
C GLU A 86 -1.39 -8.97 -17.23
N ASP A 87 -0.66 -10.02 -16.85
CA ASP A 87 -0.81 -10.69 -15.58
C ASP A 87 0.19 -10.14 -14.55
N PRO A 88 -0.24 -9.92 -13.30
CA PRO A 88 0.63 -9.47 -12.23
C PRO A 88 1.65 -10.56 -11.85
N PRO A 89 2.90 -10.18 -11.54
CA PRO A 89 3.94 -11.15 -11.27
C PRO A 89 3.72 -11.86 -9.92
N GLY A 90 3.99 -13.16 -9.89
CA GLY A 90 4.03 -13.94 -8.66
C GLY A 90 5.37 -13.85 -7.92
N GLY A 91 5.38 -14.25 -6.65
CA GLY A 91 6.60 -14.33 -5.84
C GLY A 91 7.19 -12.96 -5.49
N VAL A 92 8.53 -12.87 -5.39
CA VAL A 92 9.22 -11.64 -4.95
C VAL A 92 8.89 -10.40 -5.78
N PRO A 93 8.84 -10.45 -7.13
CA PRO A 93 8.44 -9.29 -7.93
C PRO A 93 6.99 -8.84 -7.68
N GLY A 94 6.11 -9.72 -7.22
CA GLY A 94 4.74 -9.38 -6.82
C GLY A 94 4.67 -8.30 -5.75
N TYR A 95 5.60 -8.29 -4.79
CA TYR A 95 5.63 -7.24 -3.76
C TYR A 95 6.09 -5.88 -4.30
N VAL A 96 6.92 -5.86 -5.35
CA VAL A 96 7.27 -4.61 -6.06
C VAL A 96 6.04 -4.10 -6.79
N PHE A 97 5.36 -4.97 -7.54
CA PHE A 97 4.12 -4.65 -8.23
C PHE A 97 3.08 -4.04 -7.27
N GLU A 98 2.72 -4.75 -6.20
CA GLU A 98 1.70 -4.28 -5.25
C GLU A 98 2.11 -2.98 -4.55
N GLY A 99 3.38 -2.86 -4.14
CA GLY A 99 3.88 -1.65 -3.50
C GLY A 99 3.86 -0.42 -4.41
N VAL A 100 4.21 -0.59 -5.68
CA VAL A 100 4.18 0.47 -6.70
C VAL A 100 2.75 0.83 -7.09
N LEU A 101 1.89 -0.17 -7.28
CA LEU A 101 0.47 0.05 -7.55
C LEU A 101 -0.18 0.87 -6.43
N LEU A 102 0.08 0.53 -5.17
CA LEU A 102 -0.41 1.27 -4.01
C LEU A 102 0.08 2.72 -4.00
N LEU A 103 1.35 2.95 -4.33
CA LEU A 103 1.93 4.29 -4.42
C LEU A 103 1.26 5.12 -5.53
N GLU A 104 1.03 4.52 -6.70
CA GLU A 104 0.37 5.19 -7.82
C GLU A 104 -1.11 5.49 -7.53
N LEU A 105 -1.87 4.51 -7.03
CA LEU A 105 -3.26 4.68 -6.61
C LEU A 105 -3.39 5.79 -5.56
N ALA A 106 -2.49 5.81 -4.56
CA ALA A 106 -2.45 6.84 -3.54
C ALA A 106 -2.21 8.23 -4.14
N ALA A 107 -1.27 8.35 -5.08
CA ALA A 107 -0.96 9.61 -5.74
C ALA A 107 -2.12 10.10 -6.61
N LYS A 108 -2.71 9.24 -7.45
CA LYS A 108 -3.86 9.59 -8.30
C LYS A 108 -5.05 10.02 -7.45
N ALA A 109 -5.44 9.22 -6.47
CA ALA A 109 -6.60 9.49 -5.61
C ALA A 109 -6.49 10.78 -4.78
N THR A 110 -5.28 11.29 -4.52
CA THR A 110 -5.07 12.44 -3.62
C THR A 110 -4.51 13.69 -4.30
N LEU A 111 -3.94 13.56 -5.50
CA LEU A 111 -3.25 14.65 -6.20
C LEU A 111 -3.78 14.89 -7.62
N ALA A 112 -4.59 13.99 -8.18
CA ALA A 112 -5.15 14.09 -9.53
C ALA A 112 -6.69 14.03 -9.49
N PRO A 113 -7.37 15.17 -9.24
CA PRO A 113 -8.83 15.19 -9.05
C PRO A 113 -9.65 14.82 -10.30
N ASP A 114 -9.01 14.79 -11.47
CA ASP A 114 -9.63 14.40 -12.74
C ASP A 114 -9.49 12.90 -13.04
N GLU A 115 -8.72 12.17 -12.22
CA GLU A 115 -8.53 10.72 -12.35
C GLU A 115 -9.64 9.95 -11.61
N PRO A 116 -10.00 8.74 -12.08
CA PRO A 116 -11.10 7.97 -11.48
C PRO A 116 -10.76 7.33 -10.13
N GLU A 117 -9.47 7.27 -9.75
CA GLU A 117 -9.03 6.62 -8.52
C GLU A 117 -9.52 7.33 -7.26
N THR A 118 -9.91 6.53 -6.26
CA THR A 118 -10.51 6.99 -5.00
C THR A 118 -9.77 6.43 -3.79
N LEU A 119 -9.94 7.08 -2.63
CA LEU A 119 -9.45 6.53 -1.36
C LEU A 119 -10.08 5.17 -1.01
N GLY A 120 -11.27 4.86 -1.54
CA GLY A 120 -11.88 3.54 -1.42
C GLY A 120 -11.03 2.47 -2.10
N GLN A 121 -10.62 2.71 -3.35
CA GLN A 121 -9.74 1.82 -4.09
C GLN A 121 -8.36 1.69 -3.44
N VAL A 122 -7.81 2.77 -2.87
CA VAL A 122 -6.57 2.70 -2.08
C VAL A 122 -6.74 1.77 -0.87
N SER A 123 -7.85 1.92 -0.13
CA SER A 123 -8.18 1.05 0.99
C SER A 123 -8.30 -0.42 0.59
N ASP A 124 -9.01 -0.70 -0.51
CA ASP A 124 -9.26 -2.05 -0.98
C ASP A 124 -7.95 -2.71 -1.44
N ALA A 125 -7.12 -2.00 -2.20
CA ALA A 125 -5.80 -2.47 -2.61
C ALA A 125 -4.87 -2.77 -1.41
N LEU A 126 -4.97 -2.00 -0.31
CA LEU A 126 -4.22 -2.29 0.92
C LEU A 126 -4.69 -3.57 1.60
N LEU A 127 -6.00 -3.82 1.61
CA LEU A 127 -6.58 -5.04 2.15
C LEU A 127 -6.20 -6.26 1.30
N ASP A 128 -6.14 -6.11 -0.02
CA ASP A 128 -5.70 -7.17 -0.93
C ASP A 128 -4.22 -7.47 -0.75
N PHE A 129 -3.35 -6.45 -0.66
CA PHE A 129 -1.94 -6.64 -0.31
C PHE A 129 -1.78 -7.41 1.01
N ALA A 130 -2.55 -7.04 2.03
CA ALA A 130 -2.54 -7.74 3.31
C ALA A 130 -3.03 -9.20 3.18
N ASN A 131 -4.01 -9.46 2.32
CA ASN A 131 -4.48 -10.81 2.01
C ASN A 131 -3.41 -11.62 1.26
N THR A 132 -2.65 -11.03 0.33
CA THR A 132 -1.48 -11.67 -0.30
C THR A 132 -0.47 -12.13 0.75
N LEU A 133 -0.17 -11.29 1.74
CA LEU A 133 0.71 -11.66 2.85
C LEU A 133 0.13 -12.82 3.70
N ASP A 134 -1.17 -12.82 3.98
CA ASP A 134 -1.82 -13.92 4.70
C ASP A 134 -1.74 -15.25 3.92
N GLN A 135 -1.88 -15.21 2.59
CA GLN A 135 -1.74 -16.39 1.73
C GLN A 135 -0.30 -16.91 1.70
N GLU A 136 0.69 -16.02 1.69
CA GLU A 136 2.10 -16.38 1.72
C GLU A 136 2.53 -17.00 3.06
N GLU A 137 1.89 -16.61 4.16
CA GLU A 137 2.14 -17.19 5.49
C GLU A 137 1.34 -18.47 5.76
N SER A 138 0.26 -18.72 5.00
CA SER A 138 -0.49 -19.97 5.11
C SER A 138 0.37 -21.16 4.66
N THR A 139 0.40 -22.20 5.50
CA THR A 139 1.14 -23.46 5.23
C THR A 139 0.22 -24.58 4.75
N ASP A 140 -1.10 -24.35 4.72
CA ASP A 140 -2.12 -25.39 4.54
C ASP A 140 -2.62 -25.55 3.10
N ASP A 141 -2.10 -24.80 2.11
CA ASP A 141 -2.50 -24.96 0.71
C ASP A 141 -1.28 -25.09 -0.24
N PRO A 142 -1.03 -26.26 -0.84
CA PRO A 142 0.00 -26.44 -1.87
C PRO A 142 -0.42 -25.93 -3.26
N LEU A 143 -1.49 -25.13 -3.38
CA LEU A 143 -1.99 -24.66 -4.67
C LEU A 143 -1.67 -23.17 -4.90
N THR A 144 -0.66 -22.96 -5.76
CA THR A 144 -0.39 -21.73 -6.53
C THR A 144 0.01 -20.50 -5.72
N PRO A 145 1.17 -19.85 -6.01
CA PRO A 145 1.41 -18.49 -5.53
C PRO A 145 0.18 -17.64 -5.84
N GLY A 146 -0.32 -16.88 -4.85
CA GLY A 146 -1.55 -16.13 -4.96
C GLY A 146 -1.57 -15.33 -6.24
N SER A 147 -2.42 -15.72 -7.20
CA SER A 147 -2.64 -14.92 -8.39
C SER A 147 -3.30 -13.63 -7.93
N PHE A 148 -2.57 -12.52 -7.99
CA PHE A 148 -3.18 -11.21 -7.84
C PHE A 148 -4.22 -11.08 -8.96
N ASP A 149 -5.46 -10.81 -8.60
CA ASP A 149 -6.56 -10.71 -9.57
C ASP A 149 -6.96 -9.24 -9.63
N PHE A 150 -6.60 -8.59 -10.74
CA PHE A 150 -6.87 -7.17 -10.95
C PHE A 150 -8.37 -6.85 -10.89
N ALA A 151 -9.23 -7.79 -11.27
CA ALA A 151 -10.68 -7.63 -11.16
C ALA A 151 -11.16 -7.80 -9.71
N GLN A 152 -10.44 -8.56 -8.88
CA GLN A 152 -10.77 -8.71 -7.46
C GLN A 152 -10.52 -7.44 -6.66
N VAL A 153 -9.52 -6.64 -7.02
CA VAL A 153 -9.25 -5.32 -6.40
C VAL A 153 -10.46 -4.38 -6.49
N PHE A 154 -11.30 -4.54 -7.53
CA PHE A 154 -12.49 -3.72 -7.75
C PHE A 154 -13.81 -4.46 -7.44
N SER A 155 -13.75 -5.65 -6.83
CA SER A 155 -14.92 -6.53 -6.64
C SER A 155 -15.78 -6.23 -5.39
N GLY A 156 -15.43 -5.21 -4.61
CA GLY A 156 -16.19 -4.75 -3.45
C GLY A 156 -15.69 -5.32 -2.11
N PRO A 157 -16.35 -4.95 -0.99
CA PRO A 157 -15.81 -5.15 0.35
C PRO A 157 -15.79 -6.64 0.74
N ARG A 158 -14.60 -7.14 1.08
CA ARG A 158 -14.37 -8.50 1.60
C ARG A 158 -14.35 -8.51 3.12
N GLU A 159 -14.84 -9.60 3.72
CA GLU A 159 -14.59 -9.84 5.14
C GLU A 159 -13.14 -10.31 5.33
N PRO A 160 -12.33 -9.63 6.15
CA PRO A 160 -10.94 -10.00 6.39
C PRO A 160 -10.88 -11.33 7.14
N GLN A 161 -10.19 -12.33 6.60
CA GLN A 161 -10.09 -13.67 7.21
C GLN A 161 -8.70 -13.98 7.81
N GLY A 162 -7.65 -13.32 7.32
CA GLY A 162 -6.28 -13.51 7.80
C GLY A 162 -5.80 -12.41 8.76
N ARG A 163 -4.67 -12.68 9.44
CA ARG A 163 -4.12 -11.81 10.49
C ARG A 163 -3.71 -10.45 9.92
N HIS A 164 -3.07 -10.43 8.75
CA HIS A 164 -2.63 -9.21 8.10
C HIS A 164 -3.81 -8.40 7.62
N CYS A 165 -4.83 -9.04 7.03
CA CYS A 165 -6.02 -8.37 6.52
C CYS A 165 -6.84 -7.74 7.67
N VAL A 166 -7.04 -8.47 8.78
CA VAL A 166 -7.66 -7.92 9.99
C VAL A 166 -6.83 -6.77 10.55
N GLY A 167 -5.51 -6.96 10.67
CA GLY A 167 -4.59 -5.92 11.14
C GLY A 167 -4.58 -4.69 10.24
N GLU A 168 -4.66 -4.85 8.92
CA GLU A 168 -4.71 -3.72 7.97
C GLU A 168 -5.98 -2.90 8.16
N LYS A 169 -7.13 -3.56 8.31
CA LYS A 169 -8.39 -2.89 8.63
C LYS A 169 -8.28 -2.09 9.93
N GLU A 170 -7.67 -2.66 10.97
CA GLU A 170 -7.43 -1.97 12.24
C GLU A 170 -6.51 -0.77 12.09
N GLU A 171 -5.42 -0.90 11.33
CA GLU A 171 -4.48 0.19 11.06
C GLU A 171 -5.13 1.32 10.24
N GLN A 172 -5.92 0.99 9.22
CA GLN A 172 -6.69 2.01 8.48
C GLN A 172 -7.67 2.74 9.40
N LEU A 173 -8.40 2.02 10.26
CA LEU A 173 -9.32 2.62 11.23
C LEU A 173 -8.58 3.48 12.26
N HIS A 174 -7.38 3.06 12.68
CA HIS A 174 -6.52 3.84 13.58
C HIS A 174 -6.07 5.14 12.91
N THR A 175 -5.54 5.08 11.69
CA THR A 175 -5.16 6.25 10.90
C THR A 175 -6.34 7.20 10.71
N LEU A 176 -7.51 6.68 10.33
CA LEU A 176 -8.73 7.48 10.20
C LEU A 176 -9.09 8.16 11.52
N SER A 177 -8.95 7.49 12.66
CA SER A 177 -9.26 8.09 13.98
C SER A 177 -8.30 9.19 14.38
N ALA A 178 -7.02 9.06 14.05
CA ALA A 178 -6.03 10.11 14.31
C ALA A 178 -6.25 11.34 13.42
N LEU A 179 -6.84 11.14 12.23
CA LEU A 179 -7.14 12.22 11.28
C LEU A 179 -8.53 12.84 11.50
N VAL A 180 -9.42 12.19 12.27
CA VAL A 180 -10.72 12.74 12.67
C VAL A 180 -10.49 13.93 13.60
N GLY A 181 -10.99 15.09 13.19
CA GLY A 181 -10.82 16.36 13.91
C GLY A 181 -9.98 17.39 13.17
N ALA A 182 -9.29 17.01 12.09
CA ALA A 182 -8.81 17.96 11.11
C ALA A 182 -10.03 18.56 10.38
N GLU A 183 -10.55 19.68 10.88
CA GLU A 183 -11.63 20.43 10.22
C GLU A 183 -11.25 20.74 8.76
N VAL A 184 -12.26 21.01 7.92
CA VAL A 184 -12.06 21.38 6.52
C VAL A 184 -11.05 22.55 6.43
N GLY A 185 -9.87 22.27 5.88
CA GLY A 185 -8.78 23.24 5.70
C GLY A 185 -7.67 23.22 6.77
N ALA A 186 -7.80 22.44 7.84
CA ALA A 186 -6.75 22.24 8.82
C ALA A 186 -5.75 21.17 8.36
N VAL A 187 -4.46 21.48 8.40
CA VAL A 187 -3.39 20.49 8.23
C VAL A 187 -3.31 19.65 9.51
N PRO A 188 -3.21 18.31 9.42
CA PRO A 188 -2.97 17.49 10.61
C PRO A 188 -1.75 17.98 11.40
N ALA A 189 -1.82 17.92 12.73
CA ALA A 189 -0.72 18.35 13.58
C ALA A 189 0.56 17.56 13.25
N GLU A 190 1.71 18.23 13.24
CA GLU A 190 3.00 17.61 12.87
C GLU A 190 3.32 16.37 13.72
N ASP A 191 3.11 16.45 15.04
CA ASP A 191 3.30 15.32 15.95
C ASP A 191 2.42 14.11 15.56
N THR A 192 1.17 14.35 15.17
CA THR A 192 0.26 13.30 14.70
C THR A 192 0.75 12.66 13.41
N VAL A 193 1.27 13.46 12.47
CA VAL A 193 1.86 12.94 11.21
C VAL A 193 3.09 12.09 11.51
N LEU A 194 3.97 12.55 12.39
CA LEU A 194 5.17 11.81 12.80
C LEU A 194 4.83 10.48 13.49
N GLU A 195 3.85 10.49 14.39
CA GLU A 195 3.36 9.28 15.07
C GLU A 195 2.77 8.26 14.09
N LEU A 196 1.88 8.72 13.20
CA LEU A 196 1.28 7.87 12.17
C LEU A 196 2.33 7.24 11.27
N ARG A 197 3.32 8.04 10.86
CA ARG A 197 4.42 7.57 10.02
C ARG A 197 5.29 6.54 10.73
N ALA A 198 5.67 6.79 11.98
CA ALA A 198 6.45 5.86 12.78
C ALA A 198 5.71 4.52 12.98
N ARG A 199 4.39 4.60 13.23
CA ARG A 199 3.54 3.42 13.37
C ARG A 199 3.44 2.63 12.06
N ALA A 200 3.17 3.29 10.93
CA ALA A 200 3.08 2.64 9.62
C ALA A 200 4.38 1.89 9.28
N ARG A 201 5.53 2.53 9.51
CA ARG A 201 6.86 1.89 9.37
C ARG A 201 7.04 0.68 10.27
N ALA A 202 6.60 0.75 11.53
CA ALA A 202 6.70 -0.36 12.47
C ALA A 202 5.87 -1.56 12.02
N VAL A 203 4.63 -1.32 11.57
CA VAL A 203 3.75 -2.35 11.03
C VAL A 203 4.34 -2.96 9.77
N GLY A 204 4.80 -2.16 8.82
CA GLY A 204 5.42 -2.67 7.58
C GLY A 204 6.63 -3.55 7.85
N ARG A 205 7.51 -3.16 8.78
CA ARG A 205 8.64 -4.00 9.20
C ARG A 205 8.18 -5.31 9.84
N GLN A 206 7.19 -5.28 10.72
CA GLN A 206 6.66 -6.49 11.35
C GLN A 206 6.11 -7.47 10.29
N ARG A 207 5.40 -6.96 9.28
CA ARG A 207 4.89 -7.76 8.17
C ARG A 207 6.01 -8.37 7.34
N LEU A 208 7.03 -7.58 7.00
CA LEU A 208 8.20 -8.08 6.28
C LEU A 208 8.92 -9.20 7.04
N GLU A 209 9.11 -9.06 8.35
CA GLU A 209 9.76 -10.10 9.15
C GLU A 209 8.94 -11.39 9.21
N ALA A 210 7.61 -11.28 9.31
CA ALA A 210 6.71 -12.43 9.27
C ALA A 210 6.75 -13.13 7.90
N LEU A 211 6.72 -12.34 6.80
CA LEU A 211 6.88 -12.84 5.44
C LEU A 211 8.20 -13.58 5.24
N LYS A 212 9.34 -12.98 5.64
CA LYS A 212 10.66 -13.62 5.54
C LYS A 212 10.73 -14.92 6.35
N ALA A 213 10.13 -14.94 7.54
CA ALA A 213 10.06 -16.14 8.35
C ALA A 213 9.28 -17.26 7.64
N ALA A 214 8.12 -16.95 7.06
CA ALA A 214 7.34 -17.91 6.29
C ALA A 214 8.10 -18.44 5.06
N GLN A 215 8.75 -17.57 4.29
CA GLN A 215 9.58 -17.98 3.16
C GLN A 215 10.76 -18.87 3.56
N SER A 216 11.39 -18.62 4.71
CA SER A 216 12.50 -19.47 5.19
C SER A 216 12.08 -20.89 5.56
N LEU A 217 10.79 -21.11 5.89
CA LEU A 217 10.24 -22.42 6.20
C LEU A 217 9.85 -23.21 4.95
N ARG A 218 9.62 -22.52 3.82
CA ARG A 218 9.40 -23.15 2.52
C ARG A 218 10.75 -23.70 2.02
N LYS A 219 10.98 -25.00 2.21
CA LYS A 219 12.20 -25.67 1.69
C LYS A 219 12.37 -25.32 0.20
N PRO A 220 13.61 -25.12 -0.28
CA PRO A 220 13.84 -25.05 -1.72
C PRO A 220 13.32 -26.37 -2.32
N TRP A 221 12.38 -26.23 -3.25
CA TRP A 221 11.86 -27.36 -4.01
C TRP A 221 13.04 -28.10 -4.65
N GLU A 222 13.30 -29.34 -4.23
CA GLU A 222 14.21 -30.24 -4.93
C GLU A 222 13.42 -30.89 -6.07
N PRO A 223 13.81 -30.70 -7.35
CA PRO A 223 13.23 -31.45 -8.44
C PRO A 223 13.49 -32.95 -8.21
N ARG A 224 12.43 -33.75 -8.22
CA ARG A 224 12.53 -35.22 -8.29
C ARG A 224 12.81 -35.68 -9.71
#